data_AF-A0A832DG16-F1
#
_entry.id   AF-A0A832DG16-F1
#
_cell.length_a   1.000
_cell.length_b   1.000
_cell.length_c   1.000
_cell.angle_alpha   90.00
_cell.angle_beta   90.00
_cell.angle_gamma   90.00
#
_symmetry.space_group_name_H-M   'P 1'
#
loop_
_entity.id
_entity.type
_entity.pdbx_description
1 polymer ?
#
loop_
_entity_poly.entity_id
_entity_poly.type
_entity_poly.pdbx_seq_one_letter_code
_entity_poly.pdbx_strand_id
1 'polypeptide(L)'
;MRPIYLYIEKYGIIRKVAVDTAYLFPHKQIRLPKWQFEDGLYLNYLPDIKNKSQVEKYFLTKDKILKEDKDFYYFAFPFKYEQVSEVAV
;
A
#
# COMPACT_ATOMS: atom_id res chain seq x y z
N MET A 1 8.20 9.33 12.18
CA MET A 1 7.32 8.37 11.47
C MET A 1 8.07 7.86 10.25
N ARG A 2 7.99 6.55 9.99
CA ARG A 2 8.64 5.89 8.85
C ARG A 2 7.76 5.99 7.61
N PRO A 3 8.34 6.13 6.41
CA PRO A 3 7.56 6.14 5.17
C PRO A 3 6.96 4.75 4.91
N ILE A 4 5.73 4.73 4.41
CA ILE A 4 5.08 3.52 3.90
C ILE A 4 5.18 3.55 2.39
N TYR A 5 5.55 2.42 1.78
CA TYR A 5 5.65 2.28 0.34
C TYR A 5 4.69 1.23 -0.17
N LEU A 6 4.04 1.56 -1.29
CA LEU A 6 3.44 0.60 -2.19
C LEU A 6 4.49 0.16 -3.20
N TYR A 7 4.40 -1.08 -3.61
CA TYR A 7 5.31 -1.70 -4.54
C TYR A 7 4.56 -2.05 -5.82
N ILE A 8 5.27 -1.93 -6.93
CA ILE A 8 4.82 -2.49 -8.20
C ILE A 8 5.99 -3.23 -8.83
N GLU A 9 5.73 -4.47 -9.21
CA GLU A 9 6.69 -5.34 -9.87
C GLU A 9 6.31 -5.45 -11.35
N LYS A 10 7.16 -4.93 -12.23
CA LYS A 10 6.93 -4.96 -13.68
C LYS A 10 8.24 -5.25 -14.39
N TYR A 11 8.25 -6.24 -15.28
CA TYR A 11 9.44 -6.65 -16.03
C TYR A 11 10.66 -6.97 -15.12
N GLY A 12 10.42 -7.53 -13.93
CA GLY A 12 11.48 -7.83 -12.96
C GLY A 12 12.04 -6.61 -12.20
N ILE A 13 11.47 -5.42 -12.39
CA ILE A 13 11.85 -4.21 -11.68
C ILE A 13 10.77 -3.87 -10.65
N ILE A 14 11.19 -3.71 -9.38
CA ILE A 14 10.34 -3.26 -8.29
C ILE A 14 10.44 -1.75 -8.15
N ARG A 15 9.34 -1.03 -8.42
CA ARG A 15 9.22 0.41 -8.14
C ARG A 15 8.48 0.61 -6.82
N LYS A 16 8.86 1.68 -6.11
CA LYS A 16 8.25 2.09 -4.85
C LYS A 16 7.43 3.36 -5.04
N VAL A 17 6.21 3.39 -4.54
CA VAL A 17 5.32 4.55 -4.53
C VAL A 17 5.10 4.94 -3.07
N ALA A 18 5.52 6.13 -2.69
CA ALA A 18 5.36 6.61 -1.32
C ALA A 18 3.89 6.89 -1.02
N VAL A 19 3.40 6.35 0.09
CA VAL A 19 2.05 6.63 0.57
C VAL A 19 2.04 7.92 1.36
N ASP A 20 1.02 8.73 1.13
CA ASP A 20 0.73 9.91 1.96
C ASP A 20 0.29 9.47 3.36
N THR A 21 1.27 9.41 4.28
CA THR A 21 1.04 9.01 5.67
C THR A 21 0.26 10.06 6.46
N ALA A 22 0.31 11.33 6.06
CA ALA A 22 -0.43 12.40 6.71
C ALA A 22 -1.95 12.24 6.51
N TYR A 23 -2.37 11.76 5.33
CA TYR A 23 -3.77 11.38 5.09
C TYR A 23 -4.11 10.00 5.67
N LEU A 24 -3.19 9.05 5.58
CA LEU A 24 -3.44 7.66 5.95
C LEU A 24 -3.80 7.44 7.42
N PHE A 25 -3.10 8.07 8.36
CA PHE A 25 -3.37 7.85 9.79
C PHE A 25 -4.72 8.38 10.30
N PRO A 26 -5.11 9.64 10.01
CA PRO A 26 -6.40 10.15 10.48
C PRO A 26 -7.59 9.48 9.78
N HIS A 27 -7.45 9.08 8.51
CA HIS A 27 -8.55 8.54 7.72
C HIS A 27 -8.57 7.00 7.62
N LYS A 28 -7.48 6.33 8.02
CA LYS A 28 -7.27 4.87 7.82
C LYS A 28 -7.50 4.43 6.37
N GLN A 29 -7.10 5.28 5.44
CA GLN A 29 -7.28 5.10 4.00
C GLN A 29 -6.01 5.44 3.25
N ILE A 30 -5.65 4.63 2.26
CA ILE A 30 -4.58 4.97 1.31
C ILE A 30 -5.19 5.90 0.27
N ARG A 31 -4.71 7.14 0.22
CA ARG A 31 -4.97 8.07 -0.88
C ARG A 31 -3.88 7.93 -1.93
N LEU A 32 -4.24 7.46 -3.11
CA LEU A 32 -3.31 7.22 -4.22
C LEU A 32 -3.69 8.10 -5.42
N PRO A 33 -2.78 8.94 -5.94
CA PRO A 33 -3.04 9.68 -7.17
C PRO A 33 -3.35 8.74 -8.34
N LYS A 34 -4.36 9.06 -9.16
CA LYS A 34 -4.78 8.19 -10.27
C LYS A 34 -3.65 7.89 -11.26
N TRP A 35 -2.75 8.85 -11.48
CA TRP A 35 -1.59 8.68 -12.37
C TRP A 35 -0.51 7.75 -11.81
N GLN A 36 -0.52 7.45 -10.50
CA GLN A 36 0.36 6.46 -9.86
C GLN A 36 -0.29 5.08 -9.76
N PHE A 37 -1.59 4.98 -10.05
CA PHE A 37 -2.28 3.70 -10.00
C PHE A 37 -1.92 2.87 -11.23
N GLU A 38 -1.39 1.69 -10.97
CA GLU A 38 -1.01 0.71 -11.98
C GLU A 38 -1.50 -0.67 -11.52
N ASP A 39 -1.92 -1.53 -12.45
CA ASP A 39 -2.33 -2.89 -12.10
C ASP A 39 -1.15 -3.68 -11.54
N GLY A 40 -1.38 -4.41 -10.45
CA GLY A 40 -0.34 -5.14 -9.72
C GLY A 40 0.33 -4.32 -8.60
N LEU A 41 -0.21 -3.16 -8.24
CA LEU A 41 0.24 -2.40 -7.08
C LEU A 41 -0.11 -3.14 -5.77
N TYR A 42 0.85 -3.28 -4.86
CA TYR A 42 0.64 -4.00 -3.60
C TYR A 42 1.34 -3.33 -2.42
N LEU A 43 0.85 -3.63 -1.21
CA LEU A 43 1.45 -3.29 0.05
C LEU A 43 1.99 -4.56 0.70
N ASN A 44 3.24 -4.55 1.16
CA ASN A 44 3.79 -5.65 1.95
C ASN A 44 3.36 -5.50 3.41
N TYR A 45 2.75 -6.56 3.95
CA TYR A 45 2.34 -6.59 5.35
C TYR A 45 2.78 -7.89 6.04
N LEU A 46 2.88 -7.83 7.36
CA LEU A 46 3.16 -8.92 8.27
C LEU A 46 1.82 -9.40 8.84
N PRO A 47 1.32 -10.59 8.45
CA PRO A 47 0.12 -11.16 9.04
C PRO A 47 0.29 -11.40 10.55
N ASP A 48 1.49 -11.83 10.96
CA ASP A 48 1.89 -11.94 12.37
C ASP A 48 3.08 -11.03 12.69
N ILE A 49 2.87 -10.06 13.59
CA ILE A 49 3.91 -9.11 14.03
C ILE A 49 5.08 -9.83 14.72
N LYS A 50 4.82 -10.99 15.35
CA LYS A 50 5.84 -11.78 16.03
C LYS A 50 6.71 -12.58 15.05
N ASN A 51 6.16 -12.94 13.89
CA ASN A 51 6.84 -13.71 12.86
C ASN A 51 7.21 -12.83 11.65
N LYS A 52 8.29 -12.06 11.80
CA LYS A 52 8.79 -11.14 10.76
C LYS A 52 9.26 -11.82 9.47
N SER A 53 9.38 -13.15 9.46
CA SER A 53 9.79 -13.93 8.28
C SER A 53 8.66 -14.18 7.29
N GLN A 54 7.40 -13.96 7.68
CA GLN A 54 6.25 -14.10 6.79
C GLN A 54 5.80 -12.71 6.34
N VAL A 55 6.10 -12.36 5.09
CA VAL A 55 5.62 -11.13 4.44
C VAL A 55 4.63 -11.51 3.35
N GLU A 56 3.43 -10.93 3.41
CA GLU A 56 2.39 -11.12 2.40
C GLU A 56 2.14 -9.84 1.60
N LYS A 57 1.68 -10.01 0.36
CA LYS A 57 1.36 -8.93 -0.57
C LYS A 57 -0.14 -8.65 -0.54
N TYR A 58 -0.53 -7.46 -0.09
CA TYR A 58 -1.90 -6.96 -0.20
C TYR A 58 -2.06 -6.12 -1.47
N PHE A 59 -2.69 -6.68 -2.50
CA PHE A 59 -2.89 -5.99 -3.77
C PHE A 59 -4.00 -4.94 -3.70
N LEU A 60 -3.70 -3.75 -4.22
CA LEU A 60 -4.64 -2.65 -4.43
C LEU A 60 -5.18 -2.78 -5.86
N THR A 61 -6.27 -3.53 -5.99
CA THR A 61 -6.95 -3.77 -7.26
C THR A 61 -8.16 -2.85 -7.42
N LYS A 62 -8.65 -2.69 -8.66
CA LYS A 62 -9.78 -1.77 -8.95
C LYS A 62 -11.05 -2.10 -8.18
N ASP A 63 -11.32 -3.37 -7.90
CA ASP A 63 -12.45 -3.84 -7.07
C ASP A 63 -12.37 -3.41 -5.61
N LYS A 64 -11.17 -3.03 -5.12
CA LYS A 64 -10.95 -2.57 -3.74
C LYS A 64 -10.95 -1.05 -3.59
N ILE A 65 -11.25 -0.32 -4.67
CA ILE A 65 -11.41 1.13 -4.62
C ILE A 65 -12.69 1.43 -3.82
N LEU A 66 -12.54 2.09 -2.68
CA LEU A 66 -13.67 2.48 -1.83
C LEU A 66 -14.42 3.68 -2.42
N LYS A 67 -13.65 4.64 -2.94
CA LYS A 67 -14.14 5.87 -3.56
C LYS A 67 -13.05 6.43 -4.47
N GLU A 68 -13.46 7.26 -5.39
CA GLU A 68 -12.56 8.06 -6.22
C GLU A 68 -13.04 9.51 -6.27
N ASP A 69 -12.11 10.44 -6.42
CA ASP A 69 -12.41 11.82 -6.77
C ASP A 69 -11.81 12.14 -8.15
N LYS A 70 -11.60 13.42 -8.47
CA LYS A 70 -11.01 13.83 -9.75
C LYS A 70 -9.58 13.30 -9.94
N ASP A 71 -8.79 13.30 -8.87
CA ASP A 71 -7.33 13.16 -8.94
C ASP A 71 -6.79 11.94 -8.18
N PHE A 72 -7.59 11.32 -7.31
CA PHE A 72 -7.21 10.26 -6.38
C PHE A 72 -8.17 9.07 -6.37
N TYR A 73 -7.58 7.89 -6.16
CA TYR A 73 -8.24 6.68 -5.70
C TYR A 73 -8.03 6.51 -4.21
N TYR A 74 -9.05 6.00 -3.52
CA TYR A 74 -9.00 5.74 -2.09
C TYR A 74 -9.19 4.26 -1.82
N PHE A 75 -8.27 3.68 -1.08
CA PHE A 75 -8.30 2.27 -0.68
C PHE A 75 -8.40 2.16 0.84
N ALA A 76 -8.99 1.06 1.31
CA ALA A 76 -8.96 0.72 2.72
C ALA A 76 -7.51 0.48 3.17
N PHE A 77 -7.16 0.92 4.37
CA PHE A 77 -5.94 0.50 5.05
C PHE A 77 -6.30 -0.37 6.26
N PRO A 78 -6.48 -1.70 6.08
CA PRO A 78 -6.94 -2.59 7.13
C PRO A 78 -5.84 -2.98 8.13
N PHE A 79 -4.62 -2.51 7.94
CA PHE A 79 -3.45 -2.93 8.72
C PHE A 79 -3.10 -1.93 9.82
N LYS A 80 -2.45 -2.41 10.88
CA LYS A 80 -1.74 -1.52 11.80
C LYS A 80 -0.44 -1.06 11.18
N TYR A 81 0.02 0.12 11.56
CA TYR A 81 1.29 0.66 11.12
C TYR A 81 2.48 -0.29 11.34
N GLU A 82 2.49 -1.01 12.47
CA GLU A 82 3.52 -1.99 12.83
C GLU A 82 3.53 -3.21 11.92
N GLN A 83 2.39 -3.55 11.31
CA GLN A 83 2.25 -4.68 10.40
C GLN A 83 2.78 -4.36 8.99
N VAL A 84 3.00 -3.09 8.64
CA VAL A 84 3.55 -2.76 7.32
C VAL A 84 5.04 -3.11 7.28
N SER A 85 5.41 -3.96 6.32
CA SER A 85 6.78 -4.43 6.14
C SER A 85 7.57 -3.49 5.21
N GLU A 86 8.85 -3.28 5.54
CA GLU A 86 9.80 -2.49 4.75
C GLU A 86 10.46 -3.30 3.63
N VAL A 87 10.40 -4.63 3.71
CA VAL A 87 11.11 -5.51 2.80
C VAL A 87 10.32 -5.61 1.50
N ALA A 88 10.91 -5.12 0.41
CA ALA A 88 10.54 -5.58 -0.94
C ALA A 88 11.06 -7.03 -1.05
N VAL A 89 10.18 -8.00 -0.93
CA VAL A 89 10.48 -9.41 -1.21
C VAL A 89 10.30 -9.66 -2.69
#